data_AF-A0A8H3AP30-F1
#
_entry.id   AF-A0A8H3AP30-F1
#
_cell.length_a   1.000
_cell.length_b   1.000
_cell.length_c   1.000
_cell.angle_alpha   90.00
_cell.angle_beta   90.00
_cell.angle_gamma   90.00
#
_symmetry.space_group_name_H-M   'P 1'
#
loop_
_entity.id
_entity.type
_entity.pdbx_description
1 polymer ?
#
loop_
_entity_poly.entity_id
_entity_poly.type
_entity_poly.pdbx_seq_one_letter_code
_entity_poly.pdbx_strand_id
1 'polypeptide(L)'
;TAGNPAVHPPHPMHKHGVKAWLLGSGDGAFPYASIQEAANAGYKGINMKNPPYRDDFVTPVAVTGQAWAAVRFRAVDPGPIILHCHIDAHLATGMVIVLLEGPEKLTSDYVPNYYLSKNKP
;
A
#
# COMPACT_ATOMS: atom_id res chain seq x y z
N THR A 1 -22.53 7.37 -6.28
CA THR A 1 -22.73 8.27 -7.44
C THR A 1 -21.38 8.79 -7.90
N ALA A 2 -20.85 8.23 -8.99
CA ALA A 2 -19.51 8.52 -9.54
C ALA A 2 -19.46 9.86 -10.32
N GLY A 3 -19.98 10.94 -9.74
CA GLY A 3 -20.09 12.24 -10.43
C GLY A 3 -20.33 13.45 -9.52
N ASN A 4 -20.25 13.27 -8.20
CA ASN A 4 -20.21 14.38 -7.25
C ASN A 4 -18.83 14.30 -6.57
N PRO A 5 -18.05 15.39 -6.41
CA PRO A 5 -16.88 15.41 -5.53
C PRO A 5 -17.36 15.27 -4.08
N ALA A 6 -17.93 14.11 -3.75
CA ALA A 6 -18.33 13.78 -2.42
C ALA A 6 -17.06 13.67 -1.59
N VAL A 7 -17.09 14.27 -0.40
CA VAL A 7 -16.03 14.10 0.59
C VAL A 7 -15.89 12.61 0.87
N HIS A 8 -14.71 12.03 0.65
CA HIS A 8 -14.46 10.64 1.03
C HIS A 8 -13.75 10.58 2.40
N PRO A 9 -14.22 9.71 3.31
CA PRO A 9 -13.62 9.53 4.63
C PRO A 9 -12.19 8.95 4.53
N PRO A 10 -11.38 9.05 5.58
CA PRO A 10 -10.05 8.48 5.59
C PRO A 10 -10.12 6.95 5.63
N HIS A 11 -9.16 6.29 5.00
CA HIS A 11 -9.01 4.84 4.99
C HIS A 11 -7.72 4.47 5.73
N PRO A 12 -7.77 3.68 6.82
CA PRO A 12 -6.57 3.10 7.41
C PRO A 12 -6.06 1.99 6.49
N MET A 13 -4.90 2.18 5.87
CA MET A 13 -4.27 1.20 4.99
C MET A 13 -3.23 0.41 5.76
N HIS A 14 -3.22 -0.90 5.64
CA HIS A 14 -2.28 -1.79 6.32
C HIS A 14 -1.58 -2.71 5.32
N LYS A 15 -0.26 -2.83 5.46
CA LYS A 15 0.58 -3.71 4.65
C LYS A 15 1.08 -4.89 5.49
N HIS A 16 0.89 -6.10 4.98
CA HIS A 16 1.46 -7.32 5.57
C HIS A 16 2.97 -7.44 5.29
N GLY A 17 3.60 -8.45 5.90
CA GLY A 17 5.04 -8.73 5.76
C GLY A 17 5.88 -7.65 6.46
N VAL A 18 6.75 -6.98 5.70
CA VAL A 18 7.58 -5.89 6.25
C VAL A 18 6.88 -4.53 6.28
N LYS A 19 7.19 -3.76 7.32
CA LYS A 19 6.84 -2.34 7.45
C LYS A 19 7.30 -1.52 6.25
N ALA A 20 6.63 -0.40 6.04
CA ALA A 20 6.89 0.56 4.98
C ALA A 20 7.11 1.98 5.54
N TRP A 21 7.67 2.85 4.71
CA TRP A 21 7.88 4.26 5.00
C TRP A 21 6.74 5.11 4.46
N LEU A 22 6.12 5.93 5.30
CA LEU A 22 5.18 6.96 4.84
C LEU A 22 5.98 8.19 4.38
N LEU A 23 6.03 8.42 3.08
CA LEU A 23 6.72 9.57 2.54
C LEU A 23 5.89 10.85 2.73
N GLY A 24 4.57 10.77 2.58
CA GLY A 24 3.67 11.90 2.74
C GLY A 24 2.26 11.57 2.27
N SER A 25 1.34 12.52 2.42
CA SER A 25 -0.04 12.42 1.95
C SER A 25 -0.62 13.82 1.71
N GLY A 26 -1.69 13.91 0.92
CA GLY A 26 -2.37 15.18 0.66
C GLY A 26 -3.75 15.00 0.03
N ASP A 27 -4.55 16.07 0.07
CA ASP A 27 -5.82 16.17 -0.67
C ASP A 27 -5.55 16.47 -2.15
N GLY A 28 -6.48 16.07 -3.01
CA GLY A 28 -6.39 16.19 -4.46
C GLY A 28 -5.59 15.07 -5.12
N ALA A 29 -5.36 15.22 -6.42
CA ALA A 29 -4.48 14.33 -7.17
C ALA A 29 -3.01 14.54 -6.77
N PHE A 30 -2.20 13.48 -6.85
CA PHE A 30 -0.75 13.62 -6.70
C PHE A 30 -0.18 14.49 -7.84
N PRO A 31 0.64 15.52 -7.56
CA PRO A 31 0.96 16.56 -8.55
C PRO A 31 2.04 16.18 -9.59
N TYR A 32 2.59 14.96 -9.55
CA TYR A 32 3.65 14.50 -10.45
C TYR A 32 3.28 13.13 -11.05
N ALA A 33 3.93 12.74 -12.15
CA ALA A 33 3.68 11.43 -12.75
C ALA A 33 4.25 10.27 -11.90
N SER A 34 5.26 10.55 -11.06
CA SER A 34 5.87 9.55 -10.18
C SER A 34 6.50 10.15 -8.91
N ILE A 35 6.71 9.30 -7.90
CA ILE A 35 7.46 9.66 -6.69
C ILE A 35 8.90 10.07 -7.02
N GLN A 36 9.53 9.43 -8.02
CA GLN A 36 10.88 9.76 -8.43
C GLN A 36 10.97 11.17 -9.03
N GLU A 37 10.02 11.54 -9.89
CA GLU A 37 9.93 12.89 -10.46
C GLU A 37 9.73 13.94 -9.37
N ALA A 38 8.79 13.70 -8.44
CA ALA A 38 8.56 14.58 -7.30
C ALA A 38 9.83 14.75 -6.44
N ALA A 39 10.57 13.67 -6.19
CA ALA A 39 11.83 13.72 -5.45
C ALA A 39 12.90 14.53 -6.20
N ASN A 40 13.04 14.34 -7.52
CA ASN A 40 13.98 15.07 -8.36
C ASN A 40 13.66 16.57 -8.42
N ALA A 41 12.37 16.92 -8.45
CA ALA A 41 11.89 18.30 -8.42
C ALA A 41 11.99 18.96 -7.03
N GLY A 42 12.43 18.21 -6.00
CA GLY A 42 12.52 18.72 -4.63
C GLY A 42 11.18 18.98 -3.96
N TYR A 43 10.11 18.30 -4.40
CA TYR A 43 8.75 18.45 -3.88
C TYR A 43 8.70 18.22 -2.37
N LYS A 44 8.17 19.19 -1.61
CA LYS A 44 8.14 19.15 -0.15
C LYS A 44 7.00 18.31 0.43
N GLY A 45 6.04 17.89 -0.40
CA GLY A 45 4.94 17.03 0.05
C GLY A 45 5.37 15.59 0.36
N ILE A 46 6.59 15.18 -0.03
CA ILE A 46 7.15 13.88 0.33
C ILE A 46 8.48 14.03 1.08
N ASN A 47 8.66 13.24 2.13
CA ASN A 47 9.89 13.17 2.91
C ASN A 47 10.73 11.95 2.49
N MET A 48 11.84 12.20 1.80
CA MET A 48 12.80 11.15 1.41
C MET A 48 13.88 10.90 2.47
N LYS A 49 13.99 11.75 3.50
CA LYS A 49 15.02 11.69 4.55
C LYS A 49 14.42 11.29 5.89
N ASN A 50 14.65 10.03 6.28
CA ASN A 50 14.13 9.43 7.51
C ASN A 50 12.60 9.61 7.73
N PRO A 51 11.76 9.20 6.76
CA PRO A 51 10.31 9.19 6.95
C PRO A 51 9.87 8.19 8.04
N PRO A 52 8.66 8.35 8.62
CA PRO A 52 8.10 7.38 9.56
C PRO A 52 8.04 5.96 8.99
N TYR A 53 8.43 4.96 9.78
CA TYR A 53 8.47 3.54 9.41
C TYR A 53 7.47 2.71 10.23
N ARG A 54 6.42 2.19 9.59
CA ARG A 54 5.26 1.53 10.22
C ARG A 54 4.54 0.60 9.24
N ASP A 55 3.51 -0.11 9.68
CA ASP A 55 2.74 -1.04 8.85
C ASP A 55 1.34 -0.51 8.52
N ASP A 56 0.86 0.49 9.26
CA ASP A 56 -0.41 1.19 9.04
C ASP A 56 -0.22 2.65 8.57
N PHE A 57 -1.08 3.12 7.67
CA PHE A 57 -1.06 4.47 7.12
C PHE A 57 -2.48 4.95 6.84
N VAL A 58 -2.87 6.07 7.46
CA VAL A 58 -4.21 6.65 7.24
C VAL A 58 -4.19 7.57 6.03
N THR A 59 -5.07 7.35 5.05
CA THR A 59 -5.25 8.28 3.94
C THR A 59 -5.89 9.58 4.44
N PRO A 60 -5.63 10.73 3.81
CA PRO A 60 -6.37 11.96 4.10
C PRO A 60 -7.87 11.80 3.80
N VAL A 61 -8.66 12.69 4.40
CA VAL A 61 -10.02 12.97 3.93
C VAL A 61 -9.90 13.59 2.53
N ALA A 62 -10.58 13.01 1.54
CA ALA A 62 -10.58 13.53 0.17
C ALA A 62 -11.73 14.52 0.00
N VAL A 63 -11.52 15.78 0.35
CA VAL A 63 -12.52 16.86 0.26
C VAL A 63 -12.87 17.16 -1.20
N THR A 64 -11.89 17.03 -2.09
CA THR A 64 -12.05 17.23 -3.54
C THR A 64 -12.45 15.95 -4.29
N GLY A 65 -12.74 14.86 -3.56
CA GLY A 65 -12.99 13.55 -4.14
C GLY A 65 -11.73 12.78 -4.55
N GLN A 66 -10.54 13.38 -4.39
CA GLN A 66 -9.25 12.73 -4.59
C GLN A 66 -8.35 13.01 -3.38
N ALA A 67 -7.52 12.04 -3.03
CA ALA A 67 -6.42 12.20 -2.08
C ALA A 67 -5.32 11.21 -2.46
N TRP A 68 -4.11 11.45 -1.97
CA TRP A 68 -2.97 10.57 -2.20
C TRP A 68 -2.23 10.29 -0.90
N ALA A 69 -1.62 9.11 -0.82
CA ALA A 69 -0.65 8.73 0.19
C ALA A 69 0.52 8.04 -0.52
N ALA A 70 1.74 8.51 -0.24
CA ALA A 70 2.96 7.99 -0.83
C ALA A 70 3.67 7.07 0.17
N VAL A 71 3.78 5.79 -0.18
CA VAL A 71 4.41 4.76 0.67
C VAL A 71 5.59 4.15 -0.09
N ARG A 72 6.71 3.93 0.60
CA ARG A 72 7.89 3.21 0.09
C ARG A 72 8.11 1.95 0.93
N PHE A 73 8.39 0.82 0.31
CA PHE A 73 8.78 -0.40 1.00
C PHE A 73 9.97 -1.06 0.29
N ARG A 74 10.61 -2.02 0.96
CA ARG A 74 11.61 -2.89 0.34
C ARG A 74 10.99 -4.27 0.19
N ALA A 75 10.99 -4.81 -1.02
CA ALA A 75 10.49 -6.17 -1.29
C ALA A 75 11.55 -7.20 -0.83
N VAL A 76 11.56 -7.51 0.47
CA VAL A 76 12.56 -8.40 1.09
C VAL A 76 11.95 -9.63 1.76
N ASP A 77 10.62 -9.73 1.77
CA ASP A 77 9.86 -10.85 2.32
C ASP A 77 9.10 -11.54 1.18
N PRO A 78 9.67 -12.59 0.55
CA PRO A 78 9.10 -13.17 -0.66
C PRO A 78 7.73 -13.78 -0.42
N GLY A 79 6.77 -13.41 -1.25
CA GLY A 79 5.42 -13.96 -1.18
C GLY A 79 4.31 -13.01 -1.64
N PRO A 80 3.07 -13.48 -1.61
CA PRO A 80 1.90 -12.63 -1.79
C PRO A 80 1.64 -11.81 -0.51
N ILE A 81 1.86 -10.51 -0.59
CA ILE A 81 1.71 -9.57 0.52
C ILE A 81 0.52 -8.66 0.27
N ILE A 82 -0.47 -8.68 1.17
CA ILE A 82 -1.64 -7.82 1.00
C ILE A 82 -1.40 -6.41 1.54
N LEU A 83 -1.89 -5.42 0.79
CA LEU A 83 -2.08 -4.04 1.22
C LEU A 83 -3.57 -3.74 1.13
N HIS A 84 -4.20 -3.43 2.26
CA HIS A 84 -5.66 -3.32 2.32
C HIS A 84 -6.14 -2.25 3.28
N CYS A 85 -7.41 -1.86 3.15
CA CYS A 85 -8.06 -1.08 4.19
C CYS A 85 -8.29 -1.95 5.43
N HIS A 86 -7.93 -1.46 6.61
CA HIS A 86 -8.09 -2.14 7.90
C HIS A 86 -9.50 -1.95 8.51
N ILE A 87 -10.47 -1.57 7.68
CA ILE A 87 -11.90 -1.63 8.01
C ILE A 87 -12.44 -2.90 7.35
N ASP A 88 -12.89 -3.86 8.15
CA ASP A 88 -13.24 -5.21 7.68
C ASP A 88 -14.26 -5.19 6.54
N ALA A 89 -15.27 -4.33 6.62
CA ALA A 89 -16.27 -4.19 5.56
C ALA A 89 -15.66 -3.70 4.23
N HIS A 90 -14.68 -2.80 4.27
CA HIS A 90 -13.98 -2.32 3.07
C HIS A 90 -13.05 -3.39 2.48
N LEU A 91 -12.32 -4.12 3.33
CA LEU A 91 -11.53 -5.29 2.90
C LEU A 91 -12.44 -6.34 2.24
N ALA A 92 -13.53 -6.73 2.91
CA ALA A 92 -14.46 -7.75 2.44
C ALA A 92 -15.16 -7.37 1.13
N THR A 93 -15.30 -6.08 0.84
CA THR A 93 -15.89 -5.56 -0.40
C THR A 93 -14.86 -5.23 -1.48
N GLY A 94 -13.56 -5.52 -1.25
CA GLY A 94 -12.53 -5.51 -2.29
C GLY A 94 -11.49 -4.40 -2.20
N MET A 95 -11.43 -3.63 -1.11
CA MET A 95 -10.38 -2.62 -0.91
C MET A 95 -9.05 -3.25 -0.48
N VAL A 96 -8.47 -4.05 -1.37
CA VAL A 96 -7.24 -4.81 -1.19
C VAL A 96 -6.48 -4.95 -2.50
N ILE A 97 -5.16 -4.91 -2.42
CA ILE A 97 -4.26 -5.34 -3.48
C ILE A 97 -3.31 -6.41 -2.95
N VAL A 98 -2.96 -7.38 -3.80
CA VAL A 98 -1.92 -8.38 -3.52
C VAL A 98 -0.64 -7.97 -4.26
N LEU A 99 0.43 -7.72 -3.50
CA LEU A 99 1.76 -7.47 -4.02
C LEU A 99 2.52 -8.79 -4.04
N LEU A 100 2.92 -9.26 -5.22
CA LEU A 100 3.81 -10.42 -5.33
C LEU A 100 5.26 -9.94 -5.16
N GLU A 101 5.76 -9.98 -3.92
CA GLU A 101 7.10 -9.53 -3.58
C GLU A 101 8.12 -10.67 -3.79
N GLY A 102 9.25 -10.38 -4.45
CA GLY A 102 10.35 -11.32 -4.67
C GLY A 102 9.98 -12.68 -5.29
N PRO A 103 9.15 -12.74 -6.35
CA PRO A 103 8.69 -14.01 -6.95
C PRO A 103 9.82 -14.94 -7.37
N GLU A 104 10.98 -14.39 -7.76
CA GLU A 104 12.17 -15.14 -8.14
C GLU A 104 12.75 -16.00 -7.00
N LYS A 105 12.38 -15.71 -5.74
CA LYS A 105 12.77 -16.49 -4.56
C LYS A 105 11.73 -17.54 -4.15
N LEU A 106 10.57 -17.58 -4.80
CA LEU A 106 9.51 -18.54 -4.53
C LEU A 106 9.76 -19.84 -5.32
N THR A 107 10.80 -20.58 -4.95
CA THR A 107 11.17 -21.87 -5.53
C THR A 107 10.25 -23.00 -5.04
N SER A 108 10.31 -24.19 -5.67
CA SER A 108 9.44 -25.33 -5.32
C SER A 108 9.64 -25.85 -3.89
N ASP A 109 10.81 -25.62 -3.31
CA ASP A 109 11.18 -25.95 -1.93
C ASP A 109 10.91 -24.79 -0.94
N TYR A 110 10.48 -23.62 -1.42
CA TYR A 110 10.17 -22.46 -0.59
C TYR A 110 8.96 -22.71 0.31
N VAL A 111 7.93 -23.38 -0.22
CA VAL A 111 6.71 -23.68 0.53
C VAL A 111 6.92 -24.95 1.34
N PRO A 112 6.83 -24.91 2.69
CA PRO A 112 6.97 -26.11 3.50
C PRO A 112 6.04 -27.25 3.05
N ASN A 113 6.57 -28.47 2.97
CA ASN A 113 5.85 -29.66 2.48
C ASN A 113 4.50 -29.91 3.18
N TYR A 114 4.31 -29.43 4.41
CA TYR A 114 3.03 -29.59 5.11
C TYR A 114 1.89 -28.76 4.49
N TYR A 115 2.20 -27.61 3.85
CA TYR A 115 1.22 -26.83 3.09
C TYR A 115 0.88 -27.45 1.72
N LEU A 116 1.75 -28.33 1.21
CA LEU A 116 1.57 -29.00 -0.08
C LEU A 116 0.88 -30.38 0.04
N SER A 117 0.94 -30.98 1.22
CA SER A 117 0.51 -32.36 1.47
C SER A 117 -0.79 -32.48 2.27
N LYS A 118 -1.16 -31.49 3.09
CA LYS A 118 -2.47 -31.47 3.76
C LYS A 118 -3.50 -30.76 2.88
N ASN A 119 -4.54 -31.50 2.51
CA ASN A 119 -5.65 -31.13 1.59
C ASN A 119 -5.53 -31.64 0.14
N LYS A 120 -4.73 -32.68 -0.14
CA LYS A 120 -5.04 -33.50 -1.32
C LYS A 120 -6.28 -34.34 -0.98
N PRO A 121 -7.42 -34.18 -1.69
CA PRO A 121 -8.53 -35.13 -1.57
C PRO A 121 -8.07 -36.56 -1.92
#